data_AF-A0A8I0JGR3-F1
#
_entry.id   AF-A0A8I0JGR3-F1
#
_cell.length_a   1.000
_cell.length_b   1.000
_cell.length_c   1.000
_cell.angle_alpha   90.00
_cell.angle_beta   90.00
_cell.angle_gamma   90.00
#
_symmetry.space_group_name_H-M   'P 1'
#
loop_
_entity.id
_entity.type
_entity.pdbx_description
1 polymer ?
#
loop_
_entity_poly.entity_id
_entity_poly.type
_entity_poly.pdbx_seq_one_letter_code
_entity_poly.pdbx_strand_id
1 'polypeptide(L)'
;MAEADDWPSLGQELGRKTSEVIEKWMTAYDAGRITLKEFYLIVVSVYDSTSGLAPRDISAMLANIEKELRDEAAKRKAAKAGL
;
A
#
# COMPACT_ATOMS: atom_id res chain seq x y z
N MET A 1 37.23 17.34 5.66
CA MET A 1 35.76 17.37 5.70
C MET A 1 35.31 16.01 5.24
N ALA A 2 34.66 15.23 6.10
CA ALA A 2 34.03 13.98 5.65
C ALA A 2 32.90 14.37 4.68
N GLU A 3 32.84 13.72 3.52
CA GLU A 3 31.70 13.81 2.61
C GLU A 3 30.44 13.60 3.43
N ALA A 4 29.46 14.48 3.27
CA ALA A 4 28.14 14.25 3.84
C ALA A 4 27.68 12.87 3.32
N ASP A 5 27.39 11.97 4.24
CA ASP A 5 26.83 10.66 3.92
C ASP A 5 25.54 10.93 3.13
N ASP A 6 25.58 10.73 1.80
CA ASP A 6 24.47 10.98 0.85
C ASP A 6 23.28 10.01 1.07
N TRP A 7 23.22 9.37 2.23
CA TRP A 7 22.18 8.46 2.61
C TRP A 7 20.84 9.20 2.84
N PRO A 8 19.73 8.73 2.26
CA PRO A 8 18.43 9.34 2.48
C PRO A 8 18.03 9.27 3.96
N SER A 9 17.32 10.30 4.42
CA SER A 9 16.73 10.28 5.77
C SER A 9 15.78 9.08 5.92
N LEU A 10 15.60 8.61 7.16
CA LEU A 10 14.68 7.51 7.47
C LEU A 10 13.30 7.69 6.83
N GLY A 11 12.74 8.91 6.91
CA GLY A 11 11.43 9.21 6.31
C GLY A 11 11.44 9.14 4.78
N GLN A 12 12.51 9.60 4.12
CA GLN A 12 12.66 9.50 2.67
C GLN A 12 12.78 8.03 2.22
N GLU A 13 13.60 7.24 2.91
CA GLU A 13 13.77 5.83 2.57
C GLU A 13 12.51 5.01 2.86
N LEU A 14 11.83 5.28 3.98
CA LEU A 14 10.53 4.67 4.29
C LEU A 14 9.49 5.01 3.22
N GLY A 15 9.38 6.29 2.83
CA GLY A 15 8.45 6.70 1.78
C GLY A 15 8.74 5.99 0.46
N ARG A 16 10.00 6.02 0.01
CA ARG A 16 10.43 5.35 -1.22
C ARG A 16 10.12 3.85 -1.20
N LYS A 17 10.50 3.14 -0.14
CA LYS A 17 10.28 1.69 -0.02
C LYS A 17 8.82 1.30 0.08
N THR A 18 8.03 2.08 0.82
CA THR A 18 6.59 1.87 0.88
C THR A 18 5.97 2.02 -0.51
N SER A 19 6.30 3.08 -1.25
CA SER A 19 5.80 3.28 -2.62
C SER A 19 6.22 2.15 -3.57
N GLU A 20 7.49 1.74 -3.57
CA GLU A 20 8.00 0.63 -4.40
C GLU A 20 7.26 -0.68 -4.13
N VAL A 21 7.01 -0.99 -2.85
CA VAL A 21 6.29 -2.20 -2.45
C VAL A 21 4.84 -2.16 -2.94
N ILE A 22 4.15 -1.03 -2.76
CA ILE A 22 2.76 -0.88 -3.20
C ILE A 22 2.64 -0.97 -4.71
N GLU A 23 3.49 -0.28 -5.47
CA GLU A 23 3.48 -0.31 -6.93
C GLU A 23 3.70 -1.73 -7.49
N LYS A 24 4.67 -2.47 -6.91
CA LYS A 24 4.95 -3.85 -7.28
C LYS A 24 3.70 -4.73 -7.13
N TRP A 25 3.02 -4.64 -5.99
CA TRP A 25 1.89 -5.51 -5.69
C TRP A 25 0.59 -5.06 -6.36
N MET A 26 0.41 -3.76 -6.59
CA MET A 26 -0.66 -3.22 -7.42
C MET A 26 -0.53 -3.76 -8.85
N THR A 27 0.67 -3.72 -9.44
CA THR A 27 0.93 -4.30 -10.76
C THR A 27 0.59 -5.80 -10.81
N ALA A 28 0.91 -6.54 -9.75
CA ALA A 28 0.57 -7.97 -9.67
C ALA A 28 -0.95 -8.20 -9.55
N TYR A 29 -1.66 -7.34 -8.82
CA TYR A 29 -3.12 -7.37 -8.69
C TYR A 29 -3.79 -7.05 -10.02
N ASP A 30 -3.38 -5.98 -10.69
CA ASP A 30 -3.92 -5.56 -11.99
C ASP A 30 -3.68 -6.61 -13.08
N ALA A 31 -2.55 -7.31 -13.02
CA ALA A 31 -2.24 -8.44 -13.89
C ALA A 31 -3.01 -9.73 -13.53
N GLY A 32 -3.88 -9.71 -12.53
CA GLY A 32 -4.66 -10.87 -12.07
C GLY A 32 -3.83 -11.98 -11.42
N ARG A 33 -2.57 -11.70 -11.05
CA ARG A 33 -1.65 -12.70 -10.45
C ARG A 33 -1.90 -12.92 -8.97
N ILE A 34 -2.45 -11.90 -8.30
CA ILE A 34 -2.93 -11.98 -6.93
C ILE A 34 -4.37 -11.53 -6.86
N THR A 35 -5.09 -12.04 -5.88
CA THR A 35 -6.49 -11.71 -5.61
C THR A 35 -6.62 -10.38 -4.86
N LEU A 36 -7.84 -9.84 -4.87
CA LEU A 36 -8.21 -8.65 -4.08
C LEU A 36 -7.89 -8.85 -2.59
N LYS A 37 -8.12 -10.05 -2.05
CA LYS A 37 -7.85 -10.38 -0.64
C LYS A 37 -6.35 -10.34 -0.34
N GLU A 38 -5.54 -10.92 -1.21
CA GLU A 38 -4.07 -10.92 -1.04
C GLU A 38 -3.52 -9.50 -1.12
N PHE A 39 -3.97 -8.70 -2.09
CA PHE A 39 -3.53 -7.33 -2.20
C PHE A 39 -3.97 -6.47 -0.99
N TYR A 40 -5.19 -6.65 -0.50
CA TYR A 40 -5.67 -6.00 0.72
C TYR A 40 -4.79 -6.33 1.94
N LEU A 41 -4.42 -7.61 2.14
CA LEU A 41 -3.55 -8.01 3.24
C LEU A 41 -2.18 -7.35 3.17
N ILE A 42 -1.62 -7.20 1.96
CA ILE A 42 -0.36 -6.49 1.74
C ILE A 42 -0.49 -5.02 2.14
N VAL A 43 -1.52 -4.32 1.68
CA VAL A 43 -1.73 -2.89 1.97
C VAL A 43 -1.88 -2.65 3.47
N VAL A 44 -2.70 -3.45 4.16
CA VAL A 44 -2.89 -3.35 5.62
C VAL A 44 -1.59 -3.66 6.36
N SER A 45 -0.87 -4.71 5.96
CA SER A 45 0.39 -5.06 6.62
C SER A 45 1.45 -3.97 6.47
N VAL A 46 1.53 -3.33 5.29
CA VAL A 46 2.43 -2.19 5.05
C VAL A 46 2.01 -0.98 5.86
N TYR A 47 0.72 -0.67 5.92
CA TYR A 47 0.19 0.42 6.75
C TYR A 47 0.51 0.21 8.23
N ASP A 48 0.16 -0.94 8.80
CA ASP A 48 0.40 -1.23 10.22
C ASP A 48 1.90 -1.18 10.57
N SER A 49 2.76 -1.65 9.66
CA SER A 49 4.21 -1.67 9.89
C SER A 49 4.87 -0.29 9.75
N THR A 50 4.24 0.67 9.07
CA THR A 50 4.86 1.95 8.72
C THR A 50 4.12 3.17 9.23
N SER A 51 2.88 3.02 9.70
CA SER A 51 2.07 4.12 10.23
C SER A 51 2.77 4.79 11.42
N GLY A 52 2.82 6.13 11.40
CA GLY A 52 3.56 6.91 12.40
C GLY A 52 5.08 6.97 12.19
N LEU A 53 5.64 6.21 11.24
CA LEU A 53 7.05 6.24 10.86
C LEU A 53 7.25 6.83 9.45
N ALA A 54 6.39 6.46 8.51
CA ALA A 54 6.40 6.97 7.15
C ALA A 54 5.85 8.40 7.08
N PRO A 55 6.24 9.19 6.06
CA PRO A 55 5.62 10.47 5.75
C PRO A 55 4.09 10.40 5.72
N ARG A 56 3.44 11.50 6.14
CA ARG A 56 1.98 11.55 6.33
C ARG A 56 1.20 11.31 5.03
N ASP A 57 1.72 11.81 3.92
CA ASP A 57 1.19 11.62 2.58
C ASP A 57 1.20 10.14 2.16
N ILE A 58 2.28 9.42 2.46
CA ILE A 58 2.38 7.96 2.22
C ILE A 58 1.35 7.21 3.08
N SER A 59 1.22 7.57 4.35
CA SER A 59 0.20 6.97 5.22
C SER A 59 -1.22 7.24 4.72
N ALA A 60 -1.49 8.45 4.22
CA ALA A 60 -2.78 8.81 3.64
C ALA A 60 -3.06 8.06 2.33
N MET A 61 -2.04 7.88 1.48
CA MET A 61 -2.13 7.07 0.26
C MET A 61 -2.55 5.63 0.58
N LEU A 62 -1.88 4.99 1.54
CA LEU A 62 -2.20 3.63 1.96
C LEU A 62 -3.64 3.50 2.50
N ALA A 63 -4.07 4.45 3.33
CA ALA A 63 -5.44 4.47 3.86
C ALA A 63 -6.50 4.63 2.74
N ASN A 64 -6.21 5.43 1.71
CA ASN A 64 -7.09 5.57 0.56
C ASN A 64 -7.18 4.26 -0.24
N ILE A 65 -6.04 3.61 -0.51
CA ILE A 65 -6.01 2.30 -1.19
C ILE A 65 -6.80 1.26 -0.38
N GLU A 66 -6.58 1.19 0.94
CA GLU A 66 -7.32 0.27 1.81
C GLU A 66 -8.84 0.47 1.68
N LYS A 67 -9.29 1.72 1.70
CA LYS A 67 -10.71 2.07 1.55
C LYS A 67 -11.27 1.61 0.20
N GLU A 68 -10.55 1.87 -0.90
CA GLU A 68 -10.97 1.46 -2.24
C GLU A 68 -11.13 -0.06 -2.35
N LEU A 69 -10.18 -0.82 -1.79
CA LEU A 69 -10.24 -2.28 -1.78
C LEU A 69 -11.42 -2.82 -0.96
N ARG A 70 -11.75 -2.18 0.17
CA ARG A 70 -12.94 -2.52 0.97
C ARG A 70 -14.23 -2.25 0.21
N ASP A 71 -14.32 -1.10 -0.46
CA ASP A 71 -15.48 -0.73 -1.27
C ASP A 71 -15.66 -1.70 -2.44
N GLU A 72 -14.56 -2.11 -3.09
CA GLU A 72 -14.59 -3.12 -4.14
C GLU A 72 -15.05 -4.49 -3.61
N ALA A 73 -14.53 -4.93 -2.45
CA ALA A 73 -14.96 -6.17 -1.83
C ALA A 73 -16.46 -6.16 -1.48
N ALA A 74 -16.96 -5.03 -0.98
CA ALA A 74 -18.38 -4.84 -0.68
C ALA A 74 -19.24 -4.92 -1.95
N LYS A 75 -18.82 -4.27 -3.04
CA LYS A 75 -19.50 -4.34 -4.35
C LYS A 75 -19.56 -5.78 -4.88
N ARG A 76 -18.42 -6.50 -4.85
CA ARG A 76 -18.36 -7.91 -5.28
C ARG A 76 -19.28 -8.81 -4.45
N LYS A 77 -19.35 -8.57 -3.14
CA LYS A 77 -20.26 -9.30 -2.24
C LYS A 77 -21.74 -9.01 -2.56
N ALA A 78 -22.10 -7.75 -2.77
CA ALA A 78 -23.46 -7.36 -3.13
C ALA A 78 -23.89 -7.97 -4.48
N ALA A 79 -23.01 -7.94 -5.48
CA ALA A 79 -23.27 -8.55 -6.79
C ALA A 79 -23.50 -10.06 -6.70
N LYS A 80 -22.79 -10.77 -5.82
CA LYS A 80 -22.97 -12.21 -5.59
C LYS A 80 -24.28 -12.54 -4.83
N ALA A 81 -24.82 -11.61 -4.05
CA ALA A 81 -26.02 -11.81 -3.25
C ALA A 81 -27.33 -11.48 -4.01
N GLY A 82 -27.23 -10.75 -5.14
CA GLY A 82 -28.34 -10.43 -6.03
C GLY A 82 -28.48 -11.34 -7.25
N LEU A 83 -27.64 -12.39 -7.35
CA LEU A 83 -27.74 -13.55 -8.25
C LEU A 83 -28.15 -14.76 -7.41
#